data_AF-A0A6T1Z4E3-F1
#
_entry.id   AF-A0A6T1Z4E3-F1
#
_cell.length_a   1.000
_cell.length_b   1.000
_cell.length_c   1.000
_cell.angle_alpha   90.00
_cell.angle_beta   90.00
_cell.angle_gamma   90.00
#
_symmetry.space_group_name_H-M   'P 1'
#
loop_
_entity.id
_entity.type
_entity.pdbx_description
1 polymer ?
#
loop_
_entity_poly.entity_id
_entity_poly.type
_entity_poly.pdbx_seq_one_letter_code
_entity_poly.pdbx_strand_id
1 'polypeptide(L)'
;AEEMKRDKEVVMAAVQNDARALQYAPEEMKKDKEVVMAAVQNDARALQYAPEEMKKELEKEAESFDVTVQEYAAATAHPTVIQLFASEGIDAGGYGGVCLKISCLDMGGEEVLTFPLNTDADDAQKLCGELAKMKGVSPAALQIINQRGERLRDCRTSLLSDFVSFDK
;
A
#
# COMPACT_ATOMS: atom_id res chain seq x y z
N ALA A 1 14.14 24.28 11.14
CA ALA A 1 13.87 22.90 10.68
C ALA A 1 13.71 21.93 11.85
N GLU A 2 14.57 21.96 12.86
CA GLU A 2 14.46 21.09 14.06
C GLU A 2 13.24 21.38 14.95
N GLU A 3 12.82 22.64 15.06
CA GLU A 3 11.70 23.05 15.90
C GLU A 3 10.37 22.45 15.41
N MET A 4 10.07 22.55 14.11
CA MET A 4 8.88 21.94 13.50
C MET A 4 8.89 20.40 13.56
N LYS A 5 10.07 19.76 13.53
CA LYS A 5 10.18 18.29 13.68
C LYS A 5 9.83 17.85 15.10
N ARG A 6 10.33 18.57 16.11
CA ARG A 6 9.98 18.32 17.52
C ARG A 6 8.48 18.50 17.76
N ASP A 7 7.88 19.53 17.17
CA ASP A 7 6.44 19.75 17.28
C ASP A 7 5.63 18.60 16.65
N LYS A 8 6.07 18.09 15.48
CA LYS A 8 5.44 16.91 14.86
C LYS A 8 5.57 15.65 15.72
N GLU A 9 6.74 15.39 16.32
CA GLU A 9 6.94 14.24 17.21
C GLU A 9 6.06 14.33 18.46
N VAL A 10 5.91 15.51 19.05
CA VAL A 10 5.04 15.73 20.20
C VAL A 10 3.58 15.50 19.83
N VAL A 11 3.13 16.03 18.68
CA VAL A 11 1.77 15.81 18.19
C VAL A 11 1.53 14.32 17.87
N MET A 12 2.47 13.64 17.22
CA MET A 12 2.42 12.21 16.94
C MET A 12 2.25 11.40 18.23
N ALA A 13 3.07 11.65 19.25
CA ALA A 13 2.95 10.98 20.54
C ALA A 13 1.60 11.26 21.22
N ALA A 14 1.10 12.50 21.11
CA ALA A 14 -0.20 12.87 21.66
C ALA A 14 -1.36 12.14 20.97
N VAL A 15 -1.38 12.07 19.63
CA VAL A 15 -2.46 11.39 18.88
C VAL A 15 -2.41 9.86 19.01
N GLN A 16 -1.20 9.30 19.16
CA GLN A 16 -1.03 7.87 19.46
C GLN A 16 -1.59 7.50 20.83
N ASN A 17 -1.49 8.41 21.81
CA ASN A 17 -2.05 8.19 23.14
C ASN A 17 -3.56 8.51 23.22
N ASP A 18 -4.00 9.61 22.62
CA ASP A 18 -5.41 10.00 22.51
C ASP A 18 -5.67 10.61 21.13
N ALA A 19 -6.44 9.90 20.31
CA ALA A 19 -6.84 10.32 18.97
C ALA A 19 -7.50 11.72 18.93
N ARG A 20 -8.17 12.13 20.02
CA ARG A 20 -8.81 13.46 20.13
C ARG A 20 -7.80 14.58 20.28
N ALA A 21 -6.54 14.29 20.59
CA ALA A 21 -5.47 15.28 20.63
C ALA A 21 -5.31 16.01 19.28
N LEU A 22 -5.71 15.38 18.17
CA LEU A 22 -5.72 16.00 16.85
C LEU A 22 -6.53 17.31 16.81
N GLN A 23 -7.57 17.46 17.64
CA GLN A 23 -8.35 18.70 17.69
C GLN A 23 -7.53 19.92 18.13
N TYR A 24 -6.48 19.70 18.94
CA TYR A 24 -5.58 20.72 19.46
C TYR A 24 -4.32 20.90 18.60
N ALA A 25 -4.09 20.01 17.64
CA ALA A 25 -2.97 20.10 16.72
C ALA A 25 -3.08 21.37 15.85
N PRO A 26 -1.95 21.99 15.48
CA PRO A 26 -1.94 23.11 14.57
C PRO A 26 -2.48 22.70 13.18
N GLU A 27 -3.03 23.66 12.44
CA GLU A 27 -3.65 23.45 11.12
C GLU A 27 -2.75 22.70 10.15
N GLU A 28 -1.44 23.00 10.14
CA GLU A 28 -0.46 22.30 9.30
C GLU A 28 -0.39 20.80 9.62
N MET A 29 -0.51 20.42 10.90
CA MET A 29 -0.49 19.01 11.32
C MET A 29 -1.83 18.31 11.07
N LYS A 30 -2.94 19.05 11.11
CA LYS A 30 -4.26 18.53 10.67
C LYS A 30 -4.30 18.28 9.15
N LYS A 31 -3.42 18.92 8.39
CA LYS A 31 -3.18 18.69 6.96
C LYS A 31 -2.06 17.68 6.69
N ASP A 32 -1.37 17.20 7.72
CA ASP A 32 -0.36 16.16 7.57
C ASP A 32 -1.03 14.79 7.58
N LYS A 33 -0.95 14.09 6.45
CA LYS A 33 -1.60 12.79 6.24
C LYS A 33 -1.11 11.74 7.25
N GLU A 34 0.17 11.76 7.62
CA GLU A 34 0.72 10.80 8.58
C GLU A 34 0.14 11.02 9.98
N VAL A 35 0.02 12.29 10.40
CA VAL A 35 -0.53 12.65 11.71
C VAL A 35 -2.01 12.31 11.79
N VAL A 36 -2.78 12.62 10.74
CA VAL A 36 -4.20 12.28 10.68
C VAL A 36 -4.41 10.78 10.67
N MET A 37 -3.65 10.01 9.87
CA MET A 37 -3.75 8.55 9.86
C MET A 37 -3.39 7.93 11.20
N ALA A 38 -2.35 8.42 11.89
CA ALA A 38 -2.02 7.95 13.24
C ALA A 38 -3.17 8.17 14.24
N ALA A 39 -3.87 9.31 14.16
CA ALA A 39 -5.03 9.57 15.01
C ALA A 39 -6.23 8.66 14.64
N VAL A 40 -6.51 8.51 13.35
CA VAL A 40 -7.64 7.70 12.82
C VAL A 40 -7.46 6.22 13.12
N GLN A 41 -6.22 5.73 13.10
CA GLN A 41 -5.88 4.36 13.49
C GLN A 41 -6.35 4.06 14.92
N ASN A 42 -6.21 5.03 15.82
CA ASN A 42 -6.57 4.90 17.23
C ASN A 42 -8.08 5.12 17.48
N ASP A 43 -8.70 6.14 16.86
CA ASP A 43 -10.16 6.33 16.83
C ASP A 43 -10.58 6.95 15.49
N ALA A 44 -11.41 6.23 14.72
CA ALA A 44 -11.94 6.70 13.43
C ALA A 44 -12.60 8.08 13.52
N ARG A 45 -13.18 8.43 14.68
CA ARG A 45 -13.83 9.72 14.92
C ARG A 45 -12.85 10.88 14.92
N ALA A 46 -11.55 10.65 15.09
CA ALA A 46 -10.54 11.70 15.00
C ALA A 46 -10.52 12.36 13.61
N LEU A 47 -10.94 11.65 12.56
CA LEU A 47 -11.06 12.19 11.20
C LEU A 47 -11.92 13.46 11.16
N GLN A 48 -12.89 13.62 12.08
CA GLN A 48 -13.75 14.80 12.15
C GLN A 48 -12.98 16.12 12.37
N TYR A 49 -11.78 16.04 12.98
CA TYR A 49 -10.92 17.17 13.28
C TYR A 49 -9.95 17.54 12.15
N ALA A 50 -9.83 16.68 11.14
CA ALA A 50 -9.09 16.97 9.92
C ALA A 50 -9.89 17.93 9.02
N PRO A 51 -9.24 18.69 8.12
CA PRO A 51 -9.93 19.52 7.13
C PRO A 51 -10.69 18.64 6.12
N GLU A 52 -11.80 19.16 5.59
CA GLU A 52 -12.68 18.44 4.66
C GLU A 52 -11.97 17.86 3.43
N GLU A 53 -10.94 18.54 2.93
CA GLU A 53 -10.12 18.04 1.80
C GLU A 53 -9.42 16.73 2.17
N MET A 54 -8.78 16.68 3.35
CA MET A 54 -8.11 15.49 3.88
C MET A 54 -9.11 14.36 4.14
N LYS A 55 -10.30 14.67 4.69
CA LYS A 55 -11.34 13.65 4.93
C LYS A 55 -11.75 12.97 3.63
N LYS A 56 -12.09 13.77 2.62
CA LYS A 56 -12.51 13.25 1.31
C LYS A 56 -11.42 12.46 0.61
N GLU A 57 -10.16 12.87 0.76
CA GLU A 57 -9.03 12.14 0.18
C GLU A 57 -8.88 10.76 0.83
N LEU A 58 -8.87 10.70 2.17
CA LEU A 58 -8.75 9.44 2.91
C LEU A 58 -9.97 8.52 2.71
N GLU A 59 -11.18 9.09 2.65
CA GLU A 59 -12.41 8.33 2.37
C GLU A 59 -12.37 7.72 0.96
N LYS A 60 -11.97 8.49 -0.06
CA LYS A 60 -11.84 7.97 -1.43
C LYS A 60 -10.77 6.88 -1.54
N GLU A 61 -9.65 7.05 -0.84
CA GLU A 61 -8.61 6.02 -0.81
C GLU A 61 -9.10 4.76 -0.11
N ALA A 62 -9.73 4.87 1.05
CA ALA A 62 -10.28 3.72 1.77
C ALA A 62 -11.37 3.01 0.93
N GLU A 63 -12.24 3.76 0.27
CA GLU A 63 -13.26 3.24 -0.65
C GLU A 63 -12.64 2.50 -1.84
N SER A 64 -11.51 2.97 -2.38
CA SER A 64 -10.80 2.28 -3.47
C SER A 64 -10.29 0.88 -3.10
N PHE A 65 -10.13 0.62 -1.80
CA PHE A 65 -9.75 -0.68 -1.26
C PHE A 65 -10.92 -1.46 -0.64
N ASP A 66 -12.15 -0.93 -0.69
CA ASP A 66 -13.34 -1.48 -0.03
C ASP A 66 -13.14 -1.71 1.48
N VAL A 67 -12.43 -0.78 2.13
CA VAL A 67 -12.14 -0.83 3.58
C VAL A 67 -12.59 0.44 4.27
N THR A 68 -12.74 0.38 5.59
CA THR A 68 -13.01 1.57 6.39
C THR A 68 -11.77 2.46 6.50
N VAL A 69 -11.95 3.77 6.72
CA VAL A 69 -10.83 4.70 6.98
C VAL A 69 -9.97 4.29 8.17
N GLN A 70 -10.53 3.60 9.17
CA GLN A 70 -9.79 3.07 10.30
C GLN A 70 -8.89 1.89 9.90
N GLU A 71 -9.42 0.94 9.11
CA GLU A 71 -8.63 -0.16 8.56
C GLU A 71 -7.56 0.35 7.59
N TYR A 72 -7.88 1.34 6.78
CA TYR A 72 -6.92 2.02 5.91
C TYR A 72 -5.77 2.64 6.73
N ALA A 73 -6.09 3.36 7.80
CA ALA A 73 -5.08 3.94 8.68
C ALA A 73 -4.23 2.88 9.41
N ALA A 74 -4.83 1.77 9.85
CA ALA A 74 -4.08 0.66 10.43
C ALA A 74 -3.16 -0.03 9.40
N ALA A 75 -3.65 -0.17 8.16
CA ALA A 75 -2.91 -0.76 7.06
C ALA A 75 -1.69 0.07 6.66
N THR A 76 -1.79 1.41 6.68
CA THR A 76 -0.66 2.29 6.35
C THR A 76 0.38 2.39 7.46
N ALA A 77 0.00 2.13 8.72
CA ALA A 77 0.94 2.09 9.85
C ALA A 77 1.90 0.88 9.82
N HIS A 78 1.43 -0.26 9.31
CA HIS A 78 2.21 -1.49 9.20
C HIS A 78 2.20 -2.04 7.76
N PRO A 79 2.92 -1.38 6.84
CA PRO A 79 2.94 -1.80 5.45
C PRO A 79 3.68 -3.14 5.29
N THR A 80 3.09 -4.03 4.52
CA THR A 80 3.70 -5.30 4.11
C THR A 80 4.30 -5.12 2.72
N VAL A 81 5.63 -5.11 2.63
CA VAL A 81 6.34 -4.97 1.35
C VAL A 81 6.49 -6.35 0.70
N ILE A 82 6.09 -6.46 -0.56
CA ILE A 82 6.25 -7.65 -1.38
C ILE A 82 7.02 -7.27 -2.64
N GLN A 83 8.12 -7.97 -2.89
CA GLN A 83 8.96 -7.77 -4.06
C GLN A 83 8.58 -8.75 -5.17
N LEU A 84 8.34 -8.24 -6.38
CA LEU A 84 8.06 -9.06 -7.55
C LEU A 84 9.33 -9.36 -8.34
N PHE A 85 9.46 -10.63 -8.73
CA PHE A 85 10.50 -11.12 -9.61
C PHE A 85 9.86 -11.81 -10.80
N ALA A 86 10.12 -11.31 -12.01
CA ALA A 86 9.81 -12.06 -13.21
C ALA A 86 10.96 -13.03 -13.52
N SER A 87 10.60 -14.26 -13.82
CA SER A 87 11.50 -15.29 -14.33
C SER A 87 10.90 -15.94 -15.56
N GLU A 88 11.75 -16.34 -16.50
CA GLU A 88 11.32 -17.13 -17.64
C GLU A 88 11.03 -18.56 -17.20
N GLY A 89 9.79 -19.00 -17.40
CA GLY A 89 9.36 -20.37 -17.22
C GLY A 89 9.14 -21.06 -18.57
N ILE A 90 9.34 -22.37 -18.60
CA ILE A 90 8.99 -23.20 -19.75
C ILE A 90 7.49 -23.51 -19.64
N ASP A 91 6.72 -23.26 -20.71
CA ASP A 91 5.34 -23.73 -20.77
C ASP A 91 5.30 -25.26 -20.58
N ALA A 92 4.31 -25.76 -19.83
CA ALA A 92 4.08 -27.20 -19.71
C ALA A 92 3.33 -27.77 -20.94
N GLY A 93 3.08 -26.92 -21.96
CA GLY A 93 2.21 -27.20 -23.10
C GLY A 93 2.91 -27.91 -24.27
N GLY A 94 4.23 -28.12 -24.21
CA GLY A 94 4.98 -28.91 -25.19
C GLY A 94 5.27 -28.18 -26.51
N TYR A 95 4.90 -26.90 -26.63
CA TYR A 95 5.16 -26.06 -27.80
C TYR A 95 6.31 -25.06 -27.60
N GLY A 96 7.08 -25.18 -26.51
CA GLY A 96 8.33 -24.44 -26.32
C GLY A 96 8.14 -22.93 -26.23
N GLY A 97 6.97 -22.46 -25.81
CA GLY A 97 6.73 -21.06 -25.52
C GLY A 97 7.40 -20.63 -24.21
N VAL A 98 8.02 -19.45 -24.22
CA VAL A 98 8.52 -18.80 -23.02
C VAL A 98 7.32 -18.20 -22.29
N CYS A 99 7.04 -18.66 -21.07
CA CYS A 99 5.98 -18.12 -20.22
C CYS A 99 6.63 -17.39 -19.05
N LEU A 100 6.39 -16.08 -18.93
CA LEU A 100 6.90 -15.31 -17.79
C LEU A 100 6.13 -15.70 -16.52
N LYS A 101 6.85 -16.04 -15.46
CA LYS A 101 6.30 -16.29 -14.13
C LYS A 101 6.73 -15.17 -13.20
N ILE A 102 5.78 -14.62 -12.45
CA ILE A 102 6.07 -13.73 -11.35
C ILE A 102 6.18 -14.56 -10.07
N SER A 103 7.33 -14.49 -9.39
CA SER A 103 7.48 -14.90 -8.00
C SER A 103 7.39 -13.67 -7.11
N CYS A 104 6.53 -13.73 -6.11
CA CYS A 104 6.34 -12.69 -5.10
C CYS A 104 7.10 -13.10 -3.85
N LEU A 105 8.07 -12.31 -3.42
CA LEU A 105 8.86 -12.56 -2.21
C LEU A 105 8.56 -11.52 -1.15
N ASP A 106 8.50 -11.93 0.10
CA ASP A 106 8.49 -10.97 1.22
C ASP A 106 9.90 -10.50 1.58
N MET A 107 10.01 -9.56 2.52
CA MET A 107 11.30 -9.08 3.00
C MET A 107 12.14 -10.13 3.75
N GLY A 108 11.55 -11.28 4.10
CA GLY A 108 12.25 -12.44 4.66
C GLY A 108 12.85 -13.35 3.58
N GLY A 109 12.58 -13.08 2.30
CA GLY A 109 12.97 -13.93 1.17
C GLY A 109 12.08 -15.17 1.01
N GLU A 110 10.94 -15.22 1.68
CA GLU A 110 9.98 -16.32 1.53
C GLU A 110 9.13 -16.07 0.27
N GLU A 111 9.05 -17.08 -0.60
CA GLU A 111 8.18 -17.03 -1.78
C GLU A 111 6.73 -17.20 -1.33
N VAL A 112 5.95 -16.13 -1.51
CA VAL A 112 4.56 -16.03 -1.07
C VAL A 112 3.62 -16.64 -2.10
N LEU A 113 3.87 -16.34 -3.37
CA LEU A 113 3.00 -16.69 -4.49
C LEU A 113 3.80 -16.68 -5.79
N THR A 114 3.62 -17.73 -6.60
CA THR A 114 4.04 -17.72 -8.00
C THR A 114 2.80 -17.59 -8.88
N PHE A 115 2.76 -16.57 -9.73
CA PHE A 115 1.63 -16.29 -10.62
C PHE A 115 2.09 -16.32 -12.09
N PRO A 116 1.42 -17.06 -12.98
CA PRO A 116 1.72 -17.00 -14.41
C PRO A 116 1.33 -15.62 -14.95
N LEU A 117 2.26 -14.92 -15.60
CA LEU A 117 2.00 -13.61 -16.16
C LEU A 117 1.21 -13.78 -17.47
N ASN A 118 -0.10 -13.54 -17.43
CA ASN A 118 -0.90 -13.38 -18.64
C ASN A 118 -0.93 -11.90 -19.04
N THR A 119 -1.27 -11.61 -20.29
CA THR A 119 -1.26 -10.25 -20.87
C THR A 119 -2.53 -9.45 -20.56
N ASP A 120 -3.29 -9.81 -19.53
CA ASP A 120 -4.59 -9.20 -19.26
C ASP A 120 -4.47 -8.04 -18.25
N ALA A 121 -5.24 -6.97 -18.48
CA ALA A 121 -5.18 -5.74 -17.68
C ALA A 121 -5.58 -5.93 -16.20
N ASP A 122 -6.31 -7.01 -15.87
CA ASP A 122 -6.80 -7.31 -14.52
C ASP A 122 -5.81 -8.08 -13.63
N ASP A 123 -4.67 -8.51 -14.18
CA ASP A 123 -3.75 -9.40 -13.45
C ASP A 123 -3.08 -8.69 -12.26
N ALA A 124 -2.87 -7.37 -12.35
CA ALA A 124 -2.38 -6.57 -11.22
C ALA A 124 -3.37 -6.60 -10.02
N GLN A 125 -4.66 -6.39 -10.28
CA GLN A 125 -5.67 -6.38 -9.23
C GLN A 125 -5.87 -7.77 -8.62
N LYS A 126 -5.90 -8.81 -9.46
CA LYS A 126 -5.97 -10.22 -9.00
C LYS A 126 -4.77 -10.57 -8.13
N LEU A 127 -3.56 -10.22 -8.57
CA LEU A 127 -2.33 -10.45 -7.83
C LEU A 127 -2.38 -9.77 -6.45
N CYS A 128 -2.72 -8.49 -6.39
CA CYS A 128 -2.89 -7.77 -5.13
C CYS A 128 -3.90 -8.45 -4.21
N GLY A 129 -5.06 -8.84 -4.74
CA GLY A 129 -6.12 -9.50 -3.99
C GLY A 129 -5.72 -10.88 -3.47
N GLU A 130 -5.00 -11.68 -4.26
CA GLU A 130 -4.49 -12.98 -3.83
C GLU A 130 -3.38 -12.84 -2.78
N LEU A 131 -2.44 -11.92 -2.98
CA LEU A 131 -1.39 -11.64 -1.99
C LEU A 131 -1.96 -11.16 -0.66
N ALA A 132 -3.00 -10.32 -0.69
CA ALA A 132 -3.66 -9.81 0.50
C ALA A 132 -4.29 -10.95 1.30
N LYS A 133 -5.00 -11.85 0.59
CA LYS A 133 -5.61 -13.05 1.18
C LYS A 133 -4.56 -14.00 1.75
N MET A 134 -3.47 -14.25 1.02
CA MET A 134 -2.39 -15.16 1.44
C MET A 134 -1.64 -14.66 2.68
N LYS A 135 -1.33 -13.36 2.74
CA LYS A 135 -0.68 -12.75 3.91
C LYS A 135 -1.66 -12.42 5.05
N GLY A 136 -2.98 -12.54 4.81
CA GLY A 136 -4.00 -12.20 5.81
C GLY A 136 -4.01 -10.71 6.17
N VAL A 137 -3.65 -9.85 5.21
CA VAL A 137 -3.56 -8.40 5.39
C VAL A 137 -4.54 -7.67 4.48
N SER A 138 -4.90 -6.45 4.85
CA SER A 138 -5.68 -5.57 3.97
C SER A 138 -4.89 -5.25 2.68
N PRO A 139 -5.54 -5.21 1.50
CA PRO A 139 -4.88 -4.80 0.27
C PRO A 139 -4.29 -3.38 0.36
N ALA A 140 -4.84 -2.52 1.22
CA ALA A 140 -4.30 -1.19 1.49
C ALA A 140 -2.93 -1.23 2.20
N ALA A 141 -2.60 -2.32 2.90
CA ALA A 141 -1.33 -2.49 3.61
C ALA A 141 -0.22 -3.02 2.69
N LEU A 142 -0.59 -3.58 1.54
CA LEU A 142 0.37 -4.16 0.61
C LEU A 142 1.10 -3.08 -0.16
N GLN A 143 2.43 -3.14 -0.10
CA GLN A 143 3.31 -2.36 -0.96
C GLN A 143 4.04 -3.31 -1.88
N ILE A 144 3.51 -3.47 -3.09
CA ILE A 144 4.14 -4.30 -4.11
C ILE A 144 5.17 -3.45 -4.84
N ILE A 145 6.40 -3.95 -4.91
CA ILE A 145 7.52 -3.28 -5.59
C ILE A 145 8.15 -4.19 -6.64
N ASN A 146 8.67 -3.60 -7.72
CA ASN A 146 9.50 -4.33 -8.67
C ASN A 146 10.97 -4.37 -8.23
N GLN A 147 11.81 -5.00 -9.06
CA GLN A 147 13.26 -5.13 -8.83
C GLN A 147 14.00 -3.77 -8.86
N ARG A 148 13.37 -2.72 -9.39
CA ARG A 148 13.90 -1.35 -9.43
C ARG A 148 13.50 -0.53 -8.21
N GLY A 149 12.64 -1.07 -7.34
CA GLY A 149 12.06 -0.36 -6.20
C GLY A 149 10.87 0.52 -6.54
N GLU A 150 10.34 0.44 -7.76
CA GLU A 150 9.13 1.16 -8.18
C GLU A 150 7.90 0.47 -7.56
N ARG A 151 6.95 1.27 -7.09
CA ARG A 151 5.73 0.78 -6.43
C ARG A 151 4.62 0.54 -7.45
N LEU A 152 3.95 -0.59 -7.33
CA LEU A 152 2.73 -0.92 -8.06
C LEU A 152 1.54 -0.17 -7.44
N ARG A 153 1.55 1.17 -7.48
CA ARG A 153 0.46 2.03 -6.99
C ARG A 153 -0.26 2.78 -8.10
N ASP A 154 0.41 3.01 -9.23
CA ASP A 154 -0.13 3.69 -10.40
C ASP A 154 -0.56 2.69 -11.48
N CYS A 155 -1.55 1.84 -11.18
CA CYS A 155 -2.12 0.89 -12.14
C CYS A 155 -2.94 1.54 -13.26
N ARG A 156 -2.71 2.82 -13.59
CA ARG A 156 -3.43 3.51 -14.68
C ARG A 156 -2.77 3.37 -16.05
N THR A 157 -1.52 2.91 -16.15
CA THR A 157 -0.78 3.00 -17.44
C THR A 157 0.14 1.84 -17.82
N SER A 158 0.35 0.81 -17.00
CA SER A 158 1.39 -0.19 -17.28
C SER A 158 0.86 -1.61 -17.13
N LEU A 159 0.98 -2.43 -18.18
CA LEU A 159 0.76 -3.86 -18.08
C LEU A 159 1.70 -4.43 -17.01
N LEU A 160 1.27 -5.49 -16.32
CA LEU A 160 2.13 -6.16 -15.34
C LEU A 160 3.45 -6.58 -16.00
N SER A 161 3.41 -6.97 -17.28
CA SER A 161 4.58 -7.24 -18.12
C SER A 161 5.56 -6.08 -18.23
N ASP A 162 5.08 -4.84 -18.30
CA ASP A 162 5.94 -3.65 -18.42
C ASP A 162 6.54 -3.30 -17.05
N PHE A 163 5.78 -3.53 -15.98
CA PHE A 163 6.23 -3.28 -14.61
C PHE A 163 7.33 -4.23 -14.13
N VAL A 164 7.28 -5.50 -14.57
CA VAL A 164 8.33 -6.49 -14.28
C VAL A 164 9.34 -6.66 -15.40
N SER A 165 9.14 -6.04 -16.57
CA SER A 165 10.10 -6.12 -17.66
C SER A 165 11.43 -5.50 -17.26
N PHE A 166 12.50 -6.25 -17.53
CA PHE A 166 13.81 -5.68 -17.70
C PHE A 166 13.75 -4.82 -18.96
N ASP A 167 14.06 -3.51 -18.87
CA ASP A 167 14.47 -2.74 -20.05
C ASP A 167 15.42 -3.61 -20.89
N LYS A 168 15.09 -3.74 -22.17
CA LYS A 168 15.92 -4.39 -23.18
C LYS A 168 17.25 -3.67 -23.35
#